data_AF-A0A0S2I4T2-F1
#
_entry.id   AF-A0A0S2I4T2-F1
#
_cell.length_a   1.000
_cell.length_b   1.000
_cell.length_c   1.000
_cell.angle_alpha   90.00
_cell.angle_beta   90.00
_cell.angle_gamma   90.00
#
_symmetry.space_group_name_H-M   'P 1'
#
loop_
_entity.id
_entity.type
_entity.pdbx_description
1 polymer ?
#
loop_
_entity_poly.entity_id
_entity_poly.type
_entity_poly.pdbx_seq_one_letter_code
_entity_poly.pdbx_strand_id
1 'polypeptide(L)'
;MKQENFAIEQKTENFDFKAHTPKALLSALYYIFIYIPFILPFNVWGKAATRMSLLWEQKNLTYNEDEKQYPLFYFYFQYFINFIFDASIVLIWPIGLILSFIALFSGDGFGGFLISLFGFYISVLGIRLNKELTFFIVNKLIIWLIDVIANMGQLIKNAWLLNIVVKRKEIKE
;
A
#
# COMPACT_ATOMS: atom_id res chain seq x y z
N MET A 1 -7.31 12.84 -20.89
CA MET A 1 -6.52 12.17 -19.84
C MET A 1 -5.14 12.81 -19.78
N LYS A 2 -4.76 13.43 -18.66
CA LYS A 2 -3.36 13.83 -18.45
C LYS A 2 -2.56 12.54 -18.31
N GLN A 3 -1.56 12.33 -19.16
CA GLN A 3 -0.57 11.28 -18.94
C GLN A 3 0.24 11.69 -17.72
N GLU A 4 -0.06 11.07 -16.58
CA GLU A 4 0.81 11.17 -15.41
C GLU A 4 2.07 10.35 -15.72
N ASN A 5 3.21 11.03 -15.86
CA ASN A 5 4.50 10.36 -16.00
C ASN A 5 4.79 9.61 -14.69
N PHE A 6 4.53 8.30 -14.68
CA PHE A 6 4.64 7.46 -13.48
C PHE A 6 6.09 7.30 -12.97
N ALA A 7 7.09 7.64 -13.76
CA ALA A 7 8.47 7.73 -13.34
C ALA A 7 9.16 8.89 -14.08
N ILE A 8 9.42 9.98 -13.37
CA ILE A 8 10.30 11.03 -13.88
C ILE A 8 11.72 10.52 -13.66
N GLU A 9 12.37 10.08 -14.74
CA GLU A 9 13.78 9.73 -14.70
C GLU A 9 14.58 10.96 -14.23
N GLN A 10 15.37 10.79 -13.18
CA GLN A 10 16.18 11.90 -12.67
C GLN A 10 17.23 12.24 -13.73
N LYS A 11 17.30 13.52 -14.11
CA LYS A 11 18.36 13.99 -15.00
C LYS A 11 19.71 13.81 -14.29
N THR A 12 20.57 12.97 -14.85
CA THR A 12 21.92 12.72 -14.34
C THR A 12 22.97 13.44 -15.18
N GLU A 13 24.08 13.79 -14.53
CA GLU A 13 25.29 14.25 -15.23
C GLU A 13 26.04 13.06 -15.86
N ASN A 14 26.98 13.34 -16.77
CA ASN A 14 27.85 12.32 -17.36
C ASN A 14 28.69 11.64 -16.28
N PHE A 15 28.80 10.31 -16.34
CA PHE A 15 29.52 9.53 -15.35
C PHE A 15 31.03 9.83 -15.32
N ASP A 16 31.54 10.15 -14.13
CA ASP A 16 32.96 10.24 -13.78
C ASP A 16 33.28 9.22 -12.69
N PHE A 17 34.15 8.26 -13.02
CA PHE A 17 34.54 7.18 -12.13
C PHE A 17 35.14 7.67 -10.80
N LYS A 18 35.93 8.75 -10.80
CA LYS A 18 36.58 9.22 -9.56
C LYS A 18 35.59 9.92 -8.63
N ALA A 19 34.62 10.63 -9.21
CA ALA A 19 33.63 11.38 -8.45
C ALA A 19 32.43 10.53 -8.02
N HIS A 20 31.97 9.62 -8.88
CA HIS A 20 30.71 8.89 -8.69
C HIS A 20 30.89 7.53 -8.03
N THR A 21 31.88 6.73 -8.41
CA THR A 21 32.08 5.38 -7.86
C THR A 21 32.17 5.34 -6.32
N PRO A 22 32.98 6.17 -5.63
CA PRO A 22 33.05 6.10 -4.17
C PRO A 22 31.73 6.53 -3.51
N LYS A 23 31.06 7.54 -4.06
CA LYS A 23 29.75 8.00 -3.56
C LYS A 23 28.66 6.95 -3.77
N ALA A 24 28.66 6.30 -4.93
CA ALA A 24 27.72 5.24 -5.27
C ALA A 24 27.91 4.03 -4.35
N LEU A 25 29.17 3.61 -4.12
CA LEU A 25 29.48 2.50 -3.22
C LEU A 25 29.07 2.82 -1.77
N LEU A 26 29.43 4.02 -1.27
CA LEU A 26 29.05 4.44 0.07
C LEU A 26 27.52 4.51 0.23
N SER A 27 26.84 5.01 -0.80
CA SER A 27 25.38 5.08 -0.82
C SER A 27 24.77 3.68 -0.81
N ALA A 28 25.25 2.76 -1.65
CA ALA A 28 24.78 1.38 -1.68
C ALA A 28 24.96 0.70 -0.32
N LEU A 29 26.13 0.86 0.31
CA LEU A 29 26.40 0.31 1.63
C LEU A 29 25.46 0.90 2.69
N TYR A 30 25.31 2.22 2.71
CA TYR A 30 24.41 2.89 3.65
C TYR A 30 22.96 2.42 3.46
N TYR A 31 22.45 2.40 2.24
CA TYR A 31 21.05 2.06 2.01
C TYR A 31 20.75 0.58 2.28
N ILE A 32 21.64 -0.32 1.87
CA ILE A 32 21.45 -1.77 2.02
C ILE A 32 21.64 -2.21 3.47
N PHE A 33 22.68 -1.74 4.16
CA PHE A 33 23.05 -2.27 5.47
C PHE A 33 22.58 -1.41 6.65
N ILE A 34 22.24 -0.14 6.43
CA ILE A 34 21.83 0.77 7.51
C ILE A 34 20.38 1.20 7.31
N TYR A 35 20.05 1.81 6.17
CA TYR A 35 18.75 2.44 5.98
C TYR A 35 17.62 1.41 5.90
N ILE A 36 17.69 0.44 4.99
CA ILE A 36 16.64 -0.56 4.80
C ILE A 36 16.43 -1.42 6.04
N PRO A 37 17.48 -1.98 6.69
CA PRO A 37 17.24 -2.85 7.82
C PRO A 37 16.90 -2.09 9.08
N PHE A 38 17.42 -0.87 9.33
CA PHE A 38 17.22 -0.17 10.61
C PHE A 38 16.31 1.04 10.52
N ILE A 39 16.62 2.00 9.64
CA ILE A 39 15.92 3.29 9.63
C ILE A 39 14.51 3.17 9.06
N LEU A 40 14.34 2.37 8.00
CA LEU A 40 13.09 2.24 7.29
C LEU A 40 11.99 1.57 8.14
N PRO A 41 12.21 0.42 8.81
CA PRO A 41 11.20 -0.18 9.68
C PRO A 41 10.77 0.74 10.79
N PHE A 42 11.72 1.46 11.41
CA PHE A 42 11.42 2.43 12.47
C PHE A 42 10.58 3.59 11.96
N ASN A 43 10.91 4.15 10.79
CA ASN A 43 10.10 5.20 10.18
C ASN A 43 8.68 4.73 9.83
N VAL A 44 8.54 3.50 9.35
CA VAL A 44 7.23 2.91 9.04
C VAL A 44 6.41 2.70 10.32
N TRP A 45 7.03 2.14 11.36
CA TRP A 45 6.43 1.94 12.67
C TRP A 45 6.00 3.27 13.30
N GLY A 46 6.90 4.26 13.33
CA GLY A 46 6.62 5.58 13.92
C GLY A 46 5.45 6.28 13.22
N LYS A 47 5.40 6.24 11.89
CA LYS A 47 4.26 6.78 11.14
C LYS A 47 2.95 6.06 11.45
N ALA A 48 2.97 4.74 11.64
CA ALA A 48 1.78 3.97 12.02
C ALA A 48 1.34 4.32 13.45
N ALA A 49 2.28 4.42 14.39
CA ALA A 49 2.03 4.84 15.76
C ALA A 49 1.39 6.23 15.83
N THR A 50 1.91 7.21 15.07
CA THR A 50 1.30 8.55 15.00
C THR A 50 -0.14 8.50 14.50
N ARG A 51 -0.42 7.72 13.43
CA ARG A 51 -1.80 7.57 12.92
C ARG A 51 -2.73 6.90 13.94
N MET A 52 -2.24 5.92 14.69
CA MET A 52 -3.02 5.28 15.76
C MET A 52 -3.26 6.23 16.93
N SER A 53 -2.28 7.06 17.31
CA SER A 53 -2.45 8.09 18.33
C SER A 53 -3.52 9.12 17.93
N LEU A 54 -3.45 9.62 16.69
CA LEU A 54 -4.45 10.56 16.17
C LEU A 54 -5.85 9.93 16.13
N LEU A 55 -5.95 8.66 15.74
CA LEU A 55 -7.21 7.94 15.74
C LEU A 55 -7.78 7.77 17.16
N TRP A 56 -6.91 7.55 18.16
CA TRP A 56 -7.29 7.49 19.56
C TRP A 56 -7.77 8.85 20.10
N GLU A 57 -7.11 9.94 19.74
CA GLU A 57 -7.48 11.32 20.12
C GLU A 57 -8.81 11.73 19.50
N GLN A 58 -8.98 11.49 18.21
CA GLN A 58 -10.15 11.92 17.44
C GLN A 58 -11.37 11.00 17.61
N LYS A 59 -11.19 9.79 18.16
CA LYS A 59 -12.23 8.74 18.27
C LYS A 59 -12.96 8.44 16.94
N ASN A 60 -12.27 8.66 15.82
CA ASN A 60 -12.84 8.74 14.47
C ASN A 60 -13.08 7.38 13.77
N LEU A 61 -13.20 6.28 14.50
CA LEU A 61 -13.72 5.01 13.96
C LEU A 61 -15.25 4.97 14.08
N THR A 62 -15.90 6.07 13.75
CA THR A 62 -17.36 6.18 13.87
C THR A 62 -17.99 5.84 12.53
N TYR A 63 -18.93 4.91 12.57
CA TYR A 63 -19.83 4.65 11.46
C TYR A 63 -20.80 5.83 11.34
N ASN A 64 -20.81 6.51 10.20
CA ASN A 64 -21.70 7.63 9.92
C ASN A 64 -22.52 7.31 8.66
N GLU A 65 -23.83 7.15 8.82
CA GLU A 65 -24.77 6.86 7.72
C GLU A 65 -25.10 8.10 6.88
N ASP A 66 -24.92 9.30 7.45
CA ASP A 66 -25.48 10.54 6.89
C ASP A 66 -24.57 11.21 5.84
N GLU A 67 -23.29 10.85 5.78
CA GLU A 67 -22.29 11.59 5.00
C GLU A 67 -21.89 10.93 3.67
N LYS A 68 -22.27 9.68 3.38
CA LYS A 68 -21.77 8.95 2.19
C LYS A 68 -22.81 8.08 1.52
N GLN A 69 -22.73 8.01 0.18
CA GLN A 69 -23.57 7.17 -0.66
C GLN A 69 -23.40 5.65 -0.38
N TYR A 70 -22.31 5.25 0.27
CA TYR A 70 -22.02 3.87 0.72
C TYR A 70 -21.28 3.86 2.09
N PRO A 71 -21.98 4.18 3.19
CA PRO A 71 -21.35 4.44 4.49
C PRO A 71 -20.70 3.19 5.08
N LEU A 72 -21.34 2.02 4.92
CA LEU A 72 -20.85 0.72 5.37
C LEU A 72 -19.55 0.30 4.67
N PHE A 73 -19.51 0.43 3.33
CA PHE A 73 -18.31 0.11 2.56
C PHE A 73 -17.15 1.02 2.94
N TYR A 74 -17.40 2.32 3.09
CA TYR A 74 -16.36 3.29 3.47
C TYR A 74 -15.82 3.00 4.88
N PHE A 75 -16.71 2.68 5.83
CA PHE A 75 -16.31 2.28 7.18
C PHE A 75 -15.40 1.04 7.15
N TYR A 76 -15.82 -0.04 6.46
CA TYR A 76 -15.00 -1.25 6.37
C TYR A 76 -13.66 -1.00 5.68
N PHE A 77 -13.64 -0.17 4.64
CA PHE A 77 -12.40 0.22 3.98
C PHE A 77 -11.45 0.95 4.94
N GLN A 78 -11.95 1.96 5.67
CA GLN A 78 -11.14 2.70 6.63
C GLN A 78 -10.71 1.82 7.81
N TYR A 79 -11.57 0.91 8.27
CA TYR A 79 -11.26 -0.05 9.32
C TYR A 79 -10.17 -1.05 8.89
N PHE A 80 -10.35 -1.75 7.76
CA PHE A 80 -9.39 -2.76 7.32
C PHE A 80 -8.07 -2.16 6.84
N ILE A 81 -8.11 -1.13 5.99
CA ILE A 81 -6.90 -0.60 5.36
C ILE A 81 -6.13 0.32 6.30
N ASN A 82 -6.84 1.21 7.00
CA ASN A 82 -6.18 2.22 7.82
C ASN A 82 -5.97 1.74 9.25
N PHE A 83 -6.98 1.18 9.90
CA PHE A 83 -6.86 0.77 11.29
C PHE A 83 -6.12 -0.56 11.47
N ILE A 84 -6.59 -1.68 10.89
CA ILE A 84 -6.01 -3.01 11.16
C ILE A 84 -4.52 -3.03 10.83
N PHE A 85 -4.12 -2.61 9.63
CA PHE A 85 -2.70 -2.64 9.24
C PHE A 85 -1.82 -1.74 10.12
N ASP A 86 -2.27 -0.54 10.48
CA ASP A 86 -1.47 0.35 11.33
C ASP A 86 -1.39 -0.18 12.76
N ALA A 87 -2.48 -0.73 13.29
CA ALA A 87 -2.49 -1.41 14.59
C ALA A 87 -1.56 -2.63 14.59
N SER A 88 -1.61 -3.47 13.55
CA SER A 88 -0.70 -4.61 13.39
C SER A 88 0.76 -4.18 13.34
N ILE A 89 1.09 -3.12 12.59
CA ILE A 89 2.44 -2.56 12.54
C ILE A 89 2.90 -2.11 13.94
N VAL A 90 2.04 -1.45 14.70
CA VAL A 90 2.40 -0.98 16.04
C VAL A 90 2.61 -2.14 17.01
N LEU A 91 1.72 -3.13 16.98
CA LEU A 91 1.70 -4.26 17.91
C LEU A 91 2.73 -5.35 17.60
N ILE A 92 3.19 -5.48 16.35
CA ILE A 92 4.11 -6.57 15.97
C ILE A 92 5.46 -6.48 16.69
N TRP A 93 5.91 -5.30 17.07
CA TRP A 93 7.14 -5.11 17.84
C TRP A 93 7.04 -5.60 19.29
N PRO A 94 6.08 -5.13 20.11
CA PRO A 94 5.94 -5.66 21.48
C PRO A 94 5.59 -7.15 21.48
N ILE A 95 4.73 -7.62 20.56
CA ILE A 95 4.42 -9.05 20.43
C ILE A 95 5.66 -9.84 20.00
N GLY A 96 6.37 -9.34 18.98
CA GLY A 96 7.57 -9.97 18.45
C GLY A 96 8.68 -10.07 19.47
N LEU A 97 8.82 -9.07 20.36
CA LEU A 97 9.75 -9.12 21.47
C LEU A 97 9.41 -10.25 22.45
N ILE A 98 8.13 -10.38 22.83
CA ILE A 98 7.66 -11.49 23.70
C ILE A 98 7.94 -12.85 23.04
N LEU A 99 7.58 -13.00 21.76
CA LEU A 99 7.80 -14.25 21.02
C LEU A 99 9.29 -14.58 20.88
N SER A 100 10.15 -13.57 20.71
CA SER A 100 11.59 -13.76 20.65
C SER A 100 12.14 -14.26 22.00
N PHE A 101 11.67 -13.70 23.12
CA PHE A 101 12.03 -14.21 24.44
C PHE A 101 11.55 -15.64 24.66
N ILE A 102 10.36 -16.00 24.18
CA ILE A 102 9.90 -17.39 24.23
C ILE A 102 10.89 -18.29 23.45
N ALA A 103 11.33 -17.90 22.25
CA ALA A 103 12.31 -18.66 21.48
C ALA A 103 13.65 -18.85 22.23
N LEU A 104 14.10 -17.84 22.99
CA LEU A 104 15.29 -17.95 23.84
C LEU A 104 15.20 -19.09 24.86
N PHE A 105 14.02 -19.23 25.50
CA PHE A 105 13.79 -20.21 26.56
C PHE A 105 13.25 -21.56 26.06
N SER A 106 12.82 -21.66 24.79
CA SER A 106 12.21 -22.87 24.21
C SER A 106 13.22 -23.86 23.62
N GLY A 107 14.52 -23.58 23.69
CA GLY A 107 15.58 -24.47 23.21
C GLY A 107 16.32 -24.01 21.95
N ASP A 108 15.84 -22.97 21.24
CA ASP A 108 16.53 -22.38 20.08
C ASP A 108 17.72 -21.50 20.49
N GLY A 109 17.82 -21.20 21.78
CA GLY A 109 18.89 -20.44 22.39
C GLY A 109 19.01 -19.01 21.86
N PHE A 110 20.18 -18.41 22.03
CA PHE A 110 20.43 -17.02 21.65
C PHE A 110 20.32 -16.77 20.13
N GLY A 111 20.66 -17.77 19.31
CA GLY A 111 20.52 -17.68 17.85
C GLY A 111 19.07 -17.52 17.40
N GLY A 112 18.16 -18.37 17.92
CA GLY A 112 16.73 -18.29 17.62
C GLY A 112 16.09 -16.98 18.10
N PHE A 113 16.53 -16.47 19.26
CA PHE A 113 16.15 -15.16 19.76
C PHE A 113 16.49 -14.04 18.76
N LEU A 114 17.74 -13.97 18.29
CA LEU A 114 18.18 -12.93 17.36
C LEU A 114 17.47 -13.00 16.01
N ILE A 115 17.31 -14.21 15.47
CA ILE A 115 16.61 -14.42 14.19
C ILE A 115 15.14 -13.99 14.31
N SER A 116 14.46 -14.39 15.38
CA SER A 116 13.07 -14.01 15.65
C SER A 116 12.94 -12.50 15.81
N LEU A 117 13.81 -11.88 16.60
CA LEU A 117 13.79 -10.45 16.87
C LEU A 117 13.98 -9.65 15.58
N PHE A 118 14.97 -10.03 14.76
CA PHE A 118 15.22 -9.38 13.48
C PHE A 118 14.06 -9.63 12.49
N GLY A 119 13.49 -10.84 12.47
CA GLY A 119 12.34 -11.20 11.65
C GLY A 119 11.12 -10.32 11.95
N PHE A 120 10.75 -10.19 13.23
CA PHE A 120 9.63 -9.33 13.63
C PHE A 120 9.93 -7.84 13.39
N TYR A 121 11.18 -7.41 13.57
CA TYR A 121 11.59 -6.04 13.28
C TYR A 121 11.37 -5.67 11.80
N ILE A 122 11.84 -6.52 10.88
CA ILE A 122 11.69 -6.33 9.43
C ILE A 122 10.26 -6.57 8.95
N SER A 123 9.48 -7.41 9.64
CA SER A 123 8.10 -7.75 9.24
C SER A 123 7.19 -6.54 9.04
N VAL A 124 7.45 -5.43 9.75
CA VAL A 124 6.75 -4.15 9.57
C VAL A 124 6.78 -3.66 8.12
N LEU A 125 7.89 -3.86 7.41
CA LEU A 125 7.99 -3.53 5.99
C LEU A 125 7.06 -4.38 5.15
N GLY A 126 6.97 -5.67 5.46
CA GLY A 126 6.06 -6.60 4.79
C GLY A 126 4.60 -6.23 5.01
N ILE A 127 4.22 -5.90 6.25
CA ILE A 127 2.85 -5.46 6.57
C ILE A 127 2.53 -4.14 5.85
N ARG A 128 3.49 -3.21 5.80
CA ARG A 128 3.33 -1.94 5.08
C ARG A 128 3.16 -2.14 3.58
N LEU A 129 3.95 -3.02 2.97
CA LEU A 129 3.80 -3.39 1.56
C LEU A 129 2.41 -3.97 1.30
N ASN A 130 1.94 -4.89 2.14
CA ASN A 130 0.61 -5.49 2.02
C ASN A 130 -0.52 -4.45 2.15
N LYS A 131 -0.37 -3.46 3.04
CA LYS A 131 -1.30 -2.34 3.13
C LYS A 131 -1.39 -1.56 1.81
N GLU A 132 -0.25 -1.23 1.22
CA GLU A 132 -0.19 -0.49 -0.05
C GLU A 132 -0.73 -1.31 -1.23
N LEU A 133 -0.40 -2.60 -1.30
CA LEU A 133 -0.95 -3.52 -2.31
C LEU A 133 -2.46 -3.64 -2.19
N THR A 134 -2.99 -3.80 -0.97
CA THR A 134 -4.44 -3.92 -0.76
C THR A 134 -5.15 -2.61 -1.13
N PHE A 135 -4.59 -1.46 -0.75
CA PHE A 135 -5.10 -0.16 -1.17
C PHE A 135 -5.12 -0.02 -2.70
N PHE A 136 -4.04 -0.42 -3.38
CA PHE A 136 -3.97 -0.39 -4.84
C PHE A 136 -5.01 -1.30 -5.50
N ILE A 137 -5.16 -2.54 -5.02
CA ILE A 137 -6.15 -3.48 -5.55
C ILE A 137 -7.57 -2.92 -5.39
N VAL A 138 -7.94 -2.53 -4.17
CA VAL A 138 -9.31 -2.12 -3.87
C VAL A 138 -9.66 -0.78 -4.51
N ASN A 139 -8.76 0.21 -4.45
CA ASN A 139 -9.07 1.58 -4.84
C ASN A 139 -8.67 1.93 -6.27
N LYS A 140 -7.82 1.13 -6.92
CA LYS A 140 -7.41 1.38 -8.32
C LYS A 140 -7.86 0.27 -9.25
N LEU A 141 -7.53 -0.98 -8.96
CA LEU A 141 -7.84 -2.08 -9.88
C LEU A 141 -9.34 -2.38 -9.96
N ILE A 142 -10.05 -2.47 -8.83
CA ILE A 142 -11.49 -2.76 -8.83
C ILE A 142 -12.27 -1.63 -9.51
N ILE A 143 -11.96 -0.38 -9.19
CA ILE A 143 -12.63 0.78 -9.81
C ILE A 143 -12.39 0.78 -11.31
N TRP A 144 -11.14 0.59 -11.75
CA TRP A 144 -10.83 0.49 -13.17
C TRP A 144 -11.58 -0.67 -13.86
N LEU A 145 -11.69 -1.83 -13.21
CA LEU A 145 -12.44 -2.96 -13.75
C LEU A 145 -13.93 -2.64 -13.93
N ILE A 146 -14.54 -1.98 -12.94
CA ILE A 146 -15.95 -1.55 -13.01
C ILE A 146 -16.13 -0.53 -14.14
N ASP A 147 -15.22 0.43 -14.29
CA ASP A 147 -15.26 1.41 -15.37
C ASP A 147 -15.15 0.74 -16.75
N VAL A 148 -14.29 -0.25 -16.90
CA VAL A 148 -14.17 -1.04 -18.14
C VAL A 148 -15.50 -1.75 -18.46
N ILE A 149 -16.12 -2.39 -17.47
CA ILE A 149 -17.43 -3.05 -17.63
C ILE A 149 -18.52 -2.04 -18.00
N ALA A 150 -18.58 -0.89 -17.33
CA ALA A 150 -19.54 0.16 -17.62
C ALA A 150 -19.38 0.71 -19.05
N ASN A 151 -18.14 0.94 -19.48
CA ASN A 151 -17.84 1.40 -20.83
C ASN A 151 -18.19 0.37 -21.91
N MET A 152 -17.96 -0.93 -21.65
CA MET A 152 -18.41 -2.00 -22.55
C MET A 152 -19.94 -2.00 -22.69
N GLY A 153 -20.68 -1.81 -21.59
CA GLY A 153 -22.14 -1.68 -21.62
C GLY A 153 -22.62 -0.48 -22.44
N GLN A 154 -21.95 0.68 -22.32
CA GLN A 154 -22.25 1.85 -23.14
C GLN A 154 -21.97 1.60 -24.63
N LEU A 155 -20.88 0.91 -24.95
CA LEU A 155 -20.53 0.52 -26.32
C LEU A 155 -21.62 -0.36 -26.95
N ILE A 156 -22.10 -1.37 -26.22
CA ILE A 156 -23.19 -2.25 -26.66
C ILE A 156 -24.48 -1.44 -26.88
N LYS A 157 -24.83 -0.55 -25.94
CA LYS A 157 -26.01 0.31 -26.05
C LYS A 157 -25.93 1.20 -27.29
N ASN A 158 -24.79 1.82 -27.55
CA ASN A 158 -24.59 2.70 -28.71
C ASN A 158 -24.63 1.91 -30.02
N ALA A 159 -24.04 0.71 -30.06
CA ALA A 159 -24.12 -0.19 -31.23
C ALA A 159 -25.57 -0.61 -31.53
N TRP A 160 -26.36 -0.90 -30.49
CA TRP A 160 -27.78 -1.25 -30.66
C TRP A 160 -28.61 -0.07 -31.17
N LEU A 161 -28.39 1.14 -30.65
CA LEU A 161 -29.04 2.35 -31.13
C LEU A 161 -28.68 2.65 -32.60
N LEU A 162 -27.41 2.47 -32.99
CA LEU A 162 -26.96 2.58 -34.37
C LEU A 162 -27.71 1.62 -35.30
N ASN A 163 -27.86 0.35 -34.91
CA ASN A 163 -28.61 -0.64 -35.69
C ASN A 163 -30.07 -0.23 -35.91
N ILE A 164 -30.73 0.34 -34.89
CA ILE A 164 -32.11 0.85 -35.02
C ILE A 164 -32.18 2.04 -35.99
N VAL A 165 -31.22 2.96 -35.92
CA VAL A 165 -31.18 4.12 -36.82
C VAL A 165 -30.99 3.69 -38.27
N VAL A 166 -30.08 2.74 -38.54
CA VAL A 166 -29.86 2.18 -39.89
C VAL A 166 -31.14 1.54 -40.42
N LYS A 167 -31.77 0.65 -39.63
CA LYS A 167 -33.04 0.01 -40.04
C LYS A 167 -34.17 1.00 -40.31
N ARG A 168 -34.28 2.10 -39.53
CA ARG A 168 -35.29 3.14 -39.80
C ARG A 168 -35.01 3.92 -41.08
N LYS A 169 -33.76 4.01 -41.52
CA LYS A 169 -33.39 4.73 -42.74
C LYS A 169 -33.75 3.90 -43.98
N GLU A 170 -33.48 2.59 -43.96
CA GLU A 170 -33.84 1.65 -45.03
C GLU A 170 -35.36 1.54 -45.26
N ILE A 171 -36.19 1.73 -44.23
CA ILE A 171 -37.66 1.67 -44.36
C ILE A 171 -38.27 2.94 -45.00
N LYS A 172 -37.51 4.04 -45.06
CA LYS A 172 -37.98 5.34 -45.58
C LYS A 172 -37.56 5.63 -47.03
N GLU A 173 -36.73 4.77 -47.63
CA GLU A 173 -36.41 4.78 -49.07
C GLU A 173 -37.34 3.81 -49.82
#